data_AF-X0W9X2-F1
#
_entry.id   AF-X0W9X2-F1
#
_cell.length_a   1.000
_cell.length_b   1.000
_cell.length_c   1.000
_cell.angle_alpha   90.00
_cell.angle_beta   90.00
_cell.angle_gamma   90.00
#
_symmetry.space_group_name_H-M   'P 1'
#
loop_
_entity.id
_entity.type
_entity.pdbx_description
1 polymer ?
#
loop_
_entity_poly.entity_id
_entity_poly.type
_entity_poly.pdbx_seq_one_letter_code
_entity_poly.pdbx_strand_id
1 'polypeptide(L)'
;ISVVSAGPGAKNTLIGCLNFTWYDPKRKRARYKQAGRGGVGTVFADKGLKAIVACWNNVTAETNNPADKARLKNVAKLHSREIVDLDPKQNEMAKIGTTHLVTIMNDHDLLPTHNFRYGQHPQAPNLGQEVYRHLFDPGFDGCWMGCTVACSHGIKDFVPLTGPYKGEKVFVDGPEYETIAGCGSNLGIFDPHTVAEMNFYCDAYGLDTISVGTGIAFVMECFEMGLINETHTGGPALHFGNRLGALELVHQMANAEGFGQI
;
A
#
# COMPACT_ATOMS: atom_id res chain seq x y z
N ILE A 1 2.99 -20.90 -9.51
CA ILE A 1 3.39 -19.80 -10.41
C ILE A 1 3.45 -18.54 -9.58
N SER A 2 4.52 -17.77 -9.75
CA SER A 2 4.64 -16.42 -9.21
C SER A 2 4.97 -15.46 -10.36
N VAL A 3 4.45 -14.24 -10.30
CA VAL A 3 4.58 -13.25 -11.37
C VAL A 3 5.13 -11.96 -10.78
N VAL A 4 6.16 -11.41 -11.40
CA VAL A 4 6.62 -10.04 -11.13
C VAL A 4 6.18 -9.18 -12.32
N SER A 5 5.47 -8.09 -12.09
CA SER A 5 4.96 -7.24 -13.17
C SER A 5 5.03 -5.75 -12.85
N ALA A 6 5.02 -4.94 -13.91
CA ALA A 6 4.84 -3.50 -13.85
C ALA A 6 3.45 -3.12 -14.41
N GLY A 7 2.83 -2.13 -13.77
CA GLY A 7 1.55 -1.56 -14.18
C GLY A 7 1.69 -0.37 -15.16
N PRO A 8 0.57 0.19 -15.64
CA PRO A 8 0.58 1.35 -16.54
C PRO A 8 1.24 2.59 -15.93
N GLY A 9 1.04 2.86 -14.63
CA GLY A 9 1.68 3.98 -13.95
C GLY A 9 3.20 3.86 -13.86
N ALA A 10 3.72 2.63 -13.77
CA ALA A 10 5.17 2.42 -13.83
C ALA A 10 5.78 2.82 -15.17
N LYS A 11 5.06 2.62 -16.29
CA LYS A 11 5.51 3.06 -17.62
C LYS A 11 5.47 4.58 -17.78
N ASN A 12 4.56 5.23 -17.07
CA ASN A 12 4.18 6.61 -17.30
C ASN A 12 4.78 7.59 -16.28
N THR A 13 5.39 7.09 -15.20
CA THR A 13 5.93 7.89 -14.11
C THR A 13 7.33 7.41 -13.72
N LEU A 14 8.07 8.24 -12.98
CA LEU A 14 9.39 7.90 -12.43
C LEU A 14 9.32 7.19 -11.07
N ILE A 15 8.12 6.99 -10.54
CA ILE A 15 7.85 6.43 -9.20
C ILE A 15 7.18 5.05 -9.31
N GLY A 16 7.40 4.37 -10.44
CA GLY A 16 6.85 3.05 -10.71
C GLY A 16 7.39 1.97 -9.78
N CYS A 17 6.51 1.08 -9.33
CA CYS A 17 6.84 -0.07 -8.51
C CYS A 17 6.66 -1.40 -9.28
N LEU A 18 7.22 -2.48 -8.72
CA LEU A 18 6.98 -3.84 -9.19
C LEU A 18 6.04 -4.58 -8.25
N ASN A 19 5.03 -5.22 -8.82
CA ASN A 19 4.12 -6.10 -8.11
C ASN A 19 4.59 -7.56 -8.20
N PHE A 20 4.71 -8.21 -7.05
CA PHE A 20 5.10 -9.59 -6.85
C PHE A 20 3.86 -10.37 -6.44
N THR A 21 3.35 -11.17 -7.37
CA THR A 21 2.05 -11.82 -7.25
C THR A 21 2.18 -13.33 -7.19
N TRP A 22 1.39 -13.98 -6.32
CA TRP A 22 1.23 -15.43 -6.30
C TRP A 22 -0.21 -15.80 -5.92
N TYR A 23 -0.63 -17.01 -6.26
CA TYR A 23 -1.95 -17.49 -5.90
C TYR A 23 -1.94 -18.04 -4.47
N ASP A 24 -2.84 -17.53 -3.62
CA ASP A 24 -3.12 -18.07 -2.30
C ASP A 24 -4.27 -19.08 -2.41
N PRO A 25 -3.99 -20.41 -2.32
CA PRO A 25 -5.01 -21.43 -2.46
C PRO A 25 -5.99 -21.48 -1.31
N LYS A 26 -5.62 -20.98 -0.11
CA LYS A 26 -6.51 -20.97 1.06
C LYS A 26 -7.57 -19.88 0.89
N ARG A 27 -7.16 -18.70 0.44
CA ARG A 27 -8.07 -17.57 0.18
C ARG A 27 -8.63 -17.53 -1.24
N LYS A 28 -8.22 -18.46 -2.09
CA LYS A 28 -8.64 -18.59 -3.50
C LYS A 28 -8.48 -17.32 -4.33
N ARG A 29 -7.40 -16.56 -4.08
CA ARG A 29 -7.15 -15.27 -4.74
C ARG A 29 -5.67 -15.05 -5.04
N ALA A 30 -5.37 -14.14 -5.96
CA ALA A 30 -4.02 -13.63 -6.11
C ALA A 30 -3.69 -12.68 -4.95
N ARG A 31 -2.47 -12.79 -4.42
CA ARG A 31 -1.85 -11.83 -3.50
C ARG A 31 -0.82 -11.05 -4.26
N TYR A 32 -0.58 -9.79 -3.92
CA TYR A 32 0.47 -8.99 -4.54
C TYR A 32 1.22 -8.18 -3.48
N LYS A 33 2.55 -8.11 -3.62
CA LYS A 33 3.47 -7.35 -2.76
C LYS A 33 4.40 -6.50 -3.58
N GLN A 34 4.88 -5.41 -3.02
CA GLN A 34 5.50 -4.34 -3.80
C GLN A 34 7.01 -4.30 -3.54
N ALA A 35 7.80 -4.27 -4.61
CA ALA A 35 9.08 -3.56 -4.56
C ALA A 35 8.77 -2.10 -4.89
N GLY A 36 8.38 -1.36 -3.85
CA GLY A 36 7.68 -0.08 -3.96
C GLY A 36 8.51 1.06 -4.53
N ARG A 37 9.72 1.28 -4.01
CA ARG A 37 10.38 2.58 -4.09
C ARG A 37 11.52 2.64 -5.10
N GLY A 38 11.85 3.86 -5.52
CA GLY A 38 13.04 4.16 -6.34
C GLY A 38 12.86 3.96 -7.84
N GLY A 39 11.62 3.84 -8.33
CA GLY A 39 11.34 3.77 -9.78
C GLY A 39 11.74 2.43 -10.43
N VAL A 40 11.87 1.36 -9.64
CA VAL A 40 12.28 0.05 -10.17
C VAL A 40 11.28 -0.52 -11.19
N GLY A 41 9.99 -0.23 -11.01
CA GLY A 41 8.95 -0.60 -11.98
C GLY A 41 9.09 0.17 -13.30
N THR A 42 9.49 1.43 -13.24
CA THR A 42 9.76 2.26 -14.42
C THR A 42 10.92 1.71 -15.22
N VAL A 43 12.05 1.42 -14.56
CA VAL A 43 13.22 0.80 -15.22
C VAL A 43 12.86 -0.54 -15.86
N PHE A 44 11.98 -1.31 -15.23
CA PHE A 44 11.49 -2.58 -15.76
C PHE A 44 10.63 -2.38 -17.02
N ALA A 45 9.69 -1.43 -16.99
CA ALA A 45 8.84 -1.08 -18.12
C ALA A 45 9.63 -0.50 -19.31
N ASP A 46 10.62 0.36 -19.05
CA ASP A 46 11.50 0.98 -20.05
C ASP A 46 12.33 -0.06 -20.83
N LYS A 47 12.65 -1.18 -20.19
CA LYS A 47 13.29 -2.34 -20.83
C LYS A 47 12.33 -3.15 -21.70
N GLY A 48 11.08 -2.72 -21.85
CA GLY A 48 10.04 -3.43 -22.58
C GLY A 48 9.56 -4.71 -21.89
N LEU A 49 9.85 -4.88 -20.60
CA LEU A 49 9.43 -6.06 -19.84
C LEU A 49 8.03 -5.84 -19.28
N LYS A 50 7.10 -6.74 -19.63
CA LYS A 50 5.73 -6.69 -19.07
C LYS A 50 5.61 -7.46 -17.76
N ALA A 51 6.22 -8.65 -17.71
CA ALA A 51 6.24 -9.50 -16.53
C ALA A 51 7.38 -10.52 -16.60
N ILE A 52 7.83 -10.98 -15.43
CA ILE A 52 8.62 -12.20 -15.26
C ILE A 52 7.72 -13.24 -14.61
N VAL A 53 7.62 -14.41 -15.21
CA VAL A 53 6.83 -15.53 -14.69
C VAL A 53 7.76 -16.63 -14.21
N ALA A 54 7.72 -16.90 -12.91
CA ALA A 54 8.44 -18.01 -12.29
C ALA A 54 7.49 -19.19 -12.08
N CYS A 55 7.80 -20.31 -12.73
CA CYS A 55 7.05 -21.56 -12.60
C CYS A 55 7.89 -22.58 -11.82
N TRP A 56 7.28 -23.17 -10.79
CA TRP A 56 7.88 -24.24 -10.01
C TRP A 56 6.78 -25.24 -9.66
N ASN A 57 7.06 -26.53 -9.85
CA ASN A 57 6.04 -27.58 -9.76
C ASN A 57 5.48 -27.73 -8.34
N ASN A 58 6.35 -27.85 -7.33
CA ASN A 58 5.95 -27.99 -5.94
C ASN A 58 6.99 -27.34 -5.00
N VAL A 59 6.54 -26.38 -4.20
CA VAL A 59 7.36 -25.75 -3.14
C VAL A 59 6.95 -26.38 -1.81
N THR A 60 7.90 -27.00 -1.13
CA THR A 60 7.73 -27.61 0.18
C THR A 60 8.72 -27.01 1.17
N ALA A 61 8.56 -27.29 2.47
CA ALA A 61 9.55 -26.89 3.47
C ALA A 61 10.96 -27.46 3.20
N GLU A 62 11.06 -28.55 2.43
CA GLU A 62 12.33 -29.19 2.06
C GLU A 62 12.99 -28.54 0.84
N THR A 63 12.25 -27.72 0.08
CA THR A 63 12.75 -27.11 -1.16
C THR A 63 13.97 -26.22 -0.92
N ASN A 64 14.10 -25.64 0.29
CA ASN A 64 15.24 -24.80 0.67
C ASN A 64 16.53 -25.59 0.98
N ASN A 65 16.49 -26.94 0.99
CA ASN A 65 17.62 -27.84 1.24
C ASN A 65 18.62 -27.33 2.31
N PRO A 66 18.15 -27.12 3.57
CA PRO A 66 18.98 -26.52 4.60
C PRO A 66 20.14 -27.45 5.00
N ALA A 67 21.33 -26.88 5.20
CA ALA A 67 22.52 -27.62 5.62
C ALA A 67 22.32 -28.39 6.94
N ASP A 68 21.52 -27.84 7.87
CA ASP A 68 21.13 -28.49 9.13
C ASP A 68 19.62 -28.37 9.35
N LYS A 69 18.89 -29.37 8.85
CA LYS A 69 17.44 -29.43 8.94
C LYS A 69 16.92 -29.54 10.37
N ALA A 70 17.62 -30.28 11.24
CA ALA A 70 17.18 -30.49 12.62
C ALA A 70 17.28 -29.17 13.42
N ARG A 71 18.40 -28.46 13.26
CA ARG A 71 18.58 -27.15 13.88
C ARG A 71 17.59 -26.12 13.34
N LEU A 72 17.38 -26.05 12.01
CA LEU A 72 16.40 -25.13 11.43
C LEU A 72 15.00 -25.37 12.02
N LYS A 73 14.56 -26.62 12.11
CA LYS A 73 13.25 -26.97 12.66
C LYS A 73 13.10 -26.52 14.13
N ASN A 74 14.14 -26.74 14.94
CA ASN A 74 14.14 -26.35 16.35
C ASN A 74 14.08 -24.82 16.51
N VAL A 75 14.92 -24.10 15.77
CA VAL A 75 14.98 -22.63 15.78
C VAL A 75 13.66 -22.04 15.29
N ALA A 76 13.16 -22.48 14.14
CA ALA A 76 11.89 -22.00 13.59
C ALA A 76 10.73 -22.18 14.60
N LYS A 77 10.65 -23.33 15.29
CA LYS A 77 9.62 -23.55 16.31
C LYS A 77 9.74 -22.57 17.49
N LEU A 78 10.96 -22.28 17.95
CA LEU A 78 11.20 -21.33 19.04
C LEU A 78 10.79 -19.91 18.64
N HIS A 79 11.27 -19.42 17.49
CA HIS A 79 10.92 -18.09 16.98
C HIS A 79 9.43 -17.96 16.68
N SER A 80 8.81 -18.96 16.04
CA SER A 80 7.38 -18.92 15.77
C SER A 80 6.56 -18.86 17.05
N ARG A 81 6.95 -19.62 18.08
CA ARG A 81 6.27 -19.56 19.39
C ARG A 81 6.42 -18.18 20.02
N GLU A 82 7.64 -17.65 20.05
CA GLU A 82 7.90 -16.34 20.63
C GLU A 82 7.11 -15.23 19.94
N ILE A 83 7.07 -15.22 18.60
CA ILE A 83 6.28 -14.26 17.82
C ILE A 83 4.79 -14.35 18.20
N VAL A 84 4.22 -15.56 18.24
CA VAL A 84 2.80 -15.75 18.59
C VAL A 84 2.50 -15.35 20.04
N ASP A 85 3.42 -15.63 20.96
CA ASP A 85 3.26 -15.35 22.39
C ASP A 85 3.44 -13.86 22.72
N LEU A 86 4.20 -13.11 21.92
CA LEU A 86 4.54 -11.70 22.14
C LEU A 86 3.74 -10.71 21.28
N ASP A 87 3.36 -11.05 20.05
CA ASP A 87 2.66 -10.12 19.15
C ASP A 87 1.42 -9.47 19.78
N PRO A 88 0.51 -10.19 20.46
CA PRO A 88 -0.65 -9.58 21.13
C PRO A 88 -0.33 -8.67 22.32
N LYS A 89 0.91 -8.71 22.83
CA LYS A 89 1.39 -7.88 23.95
C LYS A 89 2.23 -6.69 23.46
N GLN A 90 2.51 -6.64 22.16
CA GLN A 90 3.33 -5.63 21.51
C GLN A 90 2.48 -4.87 20.49
N ASN A 91 2.55 -5.24 19.22
CA ASN A 91 2.04 -4.45 18.11
C ASN A 91 0.75 -5.03 17.50
N GLU A 92 0.38 -6.25 17.88
CA GLU A 92 -0.80 -6.95 17.37
C GLU A 92 -0.84 -7.07 15.83
N MET A 93 0.34 -7.19 15.20
CA MET A 93 0.52 -7.19 13.75
C MET A 93 -0.32 -8.28 13.07
N ALA A 94 -0.52 -9.41 13.74
CA ALA A 94 -1.31 -10.52 13.19
C ALA A 94 -2.80 -10.20 13.00
N LYS A 95 -3.31 -9.09 13.57
CA LYS A 95 -4.71 -8.66 13.43
C LYS A 95 -4.89 -7.30 12.79
N ILE A 96 -3.98 -6.36 13.03
CA ILE A 96 -4.10 -4.97 12.59
C ILE A 96 -2.93 -4.51 11.71
N GLY A 97 -1.93 -5.37 11.50
CA GLY A 97 -0.76 -5.04 10.69
C GLY A 97 -0.04 -3.80 11.20
N THR A 98 0.49 -3.02 10.26
CA THR A 98 1.25 -1.80 10.56
C THR A 98 0.37 -0.62 11.03
N THR A 99 -0.96 -0.73 10.97
CA THR A 99 -1.89 0.38 11.26
C THR A 99 -1.82 0.91 12.71
N HIS A 100 -1.29 0.13 13.66
CA HIS A 100 -1.02 0.55 15.03
C HIS A 100 -0.11 1.78 15.11
N LEU A 101 0.75 1.99 14.11
CA LEU A 101 1.67 3.11 14.07
C LEU A 101 0.96 4.46 13.91
N VAL A 102 -0.24 4.54 13.34
CA VAL A 102 -0.91 5.83 13.10
C VAL A 102 -1.12 6.60 14.41
N THR A 103 -1.64 5.92 15.45
CA THR A 103 -1.89 6.55 16.75
C THR A 103 -0.59 6.86 17.48
N ILE A 104 0.39 5.94 17.45
CA ILE A 104 1.71 6.14 18.06
C ILE A 104 2.40 7.37 17.46
N MET A 105 2.40 7.49 16.13
CA MET A 105 3.04 8.59 15.43
C MET A 105 2.31 9.91 15.72
N ASN A 106 0.97 9.88 15.80
CA ASN A 106 0.19 11.05 16.16
C ASN A 106 0.44 11.54 17.59
N ASP A 107 0.52 10.61 18.56
CA ASP A 107 0.74 10.92 19.98
C ASP A 107 2.15 11.47 20.26
N HIS A 108 3.08 11.28 19.32
CA HIS A 108 4.47 11.73 19.42
C HIS A 108 4.84 12.86 18.45
N ASP A 109 3.87 13.52 17.80
CA ASP A 109 4.11 14.60 16.83
C ASP A 109 4.94 14.16 15.59
N LEU A 110 4.77 12.91 15.15
CA LEU A 110 5.50 12.29 14.03
C LEU A 110 4.61 11.87 12.85
N LEU A 111 3.29 12.01 12.95
CA LEU A 111 2.36 11.68 11.87
C LEU A 111 2.38 12.78 10.80
N PRO A 112 2.85 12.51 9.57
CA PRO A 112 2.89 13.53 8.53
C PRO A 112 1.48 14.02 8.21
N THR A 113 1.28 15.32 8.39
CA THR A 113 -0.03 15.97 8.21
C THR A 113 0.15 17.25 7.39
N HIS A 114 -0.64 17.36 6.31
CA HIS A 114 -0.61 18.49 5.37
C HIS A 114 0.80 18.80 4.83
N ASN A 115 1.38 17.86 4.07
CA ASN A 115 2.75 17.93 3.58
C ASN A 115 3.81 18.17 4.67
N PHE A 116 3.73 17.39 5.75
CA PHE A 116 4.64 17.50 6.92
C PHE A 116 4.63 18.88 7.62
N ARG A 117 3.67 19.78 7.31
CA ARG A 117 3.52 21.06 8.04
C ARG A 117 3.22 20.84 9.51
N TYR A 118 2.57 19.72 9.83
CA TYR A 118 2.25 19.31 11.19
C TYR A 118 2.60 17.83 11.40
N GLY A 119 2.83 17.47 12.67
CA GLY A 119 3.14 16.10 13.11
C GLY A 119 1.97 15.36 13.76
N GLN A 120 0.79 15.98 13.85
CA GLN A 120 -0.39 15.39 14.46
C GLN A 120 -1.67 16.02 13.91
N HIS A 121 -2.79 15.30 14.06
CA HIS A 121 -4.12 15.82 13.75
C HIS A 121 -5.21 15.18 14.65
N PRO A 122 -6.20 15.94 15.13
CA PRO A 122 -7.28 15.40 15.96
C PRO A 122 -8.10 14.28 15.31
N GLN A 123 -8.15 14.23 13.97
CA GLN A 123 -8.87 13.19 13.21
C GLN A 123 -8.01 11.97 12.88
N ALA A 124 -6.73 11.92 13.27
CA ALA A 124 -5.85 10.76 13.04
C ALA A 124 -6.42 9.42 13.55
N PRO A 125 -7.18 9.34 14.67
CA PRO A 125 -7.82 8.09 15.09
C PRO A 125 -8.75 7.46 14.05
N ASN A 126 -9.31 8.25 13.11
CA ASN A 126 -10.15 7.74 12.01
C ASN A 126 -9.36 6.89 11.00
N LEU A 127 -8.04 6.92 11.06
CA LEU A 127 -7.13 6.14 10.23
C LEU A 127 -6.34 5.10 11.05
N GLY A 128 -6.63 4.98 12.35
CA GLY A 128 -5.88 4.13 13.27
C GLY A 128 -6.27 2.67 13.26
N GLN A 129 -5.56 1.89 14.08
CA GLN A 129 -5.74 0.44 14.21
C GLN A 129 -7.17 -0.03 14.46
N GLU A 130 -7.97 0.69 15.26
CA GLU A 130 -9.32 0.24 15.59
C GLU A 130 -10.26 0.33 14.39
N VAL A 131 -10.05 1.31 13.51
CA VAL A 131 -10.79 1.41 12.24
C VAL A 131 -10.44 0.24 11.34
N TYR A 132 -9.14 -0.02 11.14
CA TYR A 132 -8.69 -1.09 10.25
C TYR A 132 -8.96 -2.49 10.81
N ARG A 133 -9.03 -2.68 12.14
CA ARG A 133 -9.49 -3.92 12.76
C ARG A 133 -10.87 -4.34 12.27
N HIS A 134 -11.76 -3.37 11.99
CA HIS A 134 -13.11 -3.63 11.50
C HIS A 134 -13.19 -3.75 9.97
N LEU A 135 -12.24 -3.14 9.24
CA LEU A 135 -12.20 -3.18 7.78
C LEU A 135 -11.48 -4.40 7.22
N PHE A 136 -10.44 -4.88 7.90
CA PHE A 136 -9.63 -5.99 7.43
C PHE A 136 -10.38 -7.32 7.46
N ASP A 137 -10.21 -8.09 6.38
CA ASP A 137 -10.74 -9.43 6.23
C ASP A 137 -10.05 -10.38 7.25
N PRO A 138 -10.79 -10.95 8.20
CA PRO A 138 -10.19 -11.69 9.31
C PRO A 138 -9.48 -12.97 8.86
N GLY A 139 -8.50 -13.37 9.66
CA GLY A 139 -7.79 -14.64 9.52
C GLY A 139 -6.32 -14.45 9.15
N PHE A 140 -5.59 -15.57 9.10
CA PHE A 140 -4.15 -15.56 8.85
C PHE A 140 -3.82 -14.98 7.47
N ASP A 141 -2.94 -13.99 7.46
CA ASP A 141 -2.51 -13.31 6.25
C ASP A 141 -1.00 -13.00 6.24
N GLY A 142 -0.20 -14.02 5.93
CA GLY A 142 1.24 -13.89 5.75
C GLY A 142 1.66 -13.69 4.31
N CYS A 143 2.78 -12.98 4.10
CA CYS A 143 3.40 -12.79 2.78
C CYS A 143 3.80 -14.10 2.09
N TRP A 144 4.23 -15.12 2.83
CA TRP A 144 4.60 -16.41 2.24
C TRP A 144 4.44 -17.55 3.25
N MET A 145 4.50 -18.78 2.74
CA MET A 145 4.49 -20.00 3.55
C MET A 145 5.54 -19.89 4.67
N GLY A 146 5.08 -20.04 5.92
CA GLY A 146 5.94 -20.00 7.11
C GLY A 146 6.05 -18.62 7.79
N CYS A 147 5.52 -17.54 7.19
CA CYS A 147 5.47 -16.25 7.86
C CYS A 147 4.60 -16.34 9.12
N THR A 148 5.20 -16.23 10.30
CA THR A 148 4.47 -16.39 11.57
C THR A 148 3.80 -15.09 12.03
N VAL A 149 4.37 -13.93 11.67
CA VAL A 149 3.84 -12.61 12.06
C VAL A 149 2.50 -12.33 11.39
N ALA A 150 2.35 -12.69 10.12
CA ALA A 150 1.14 -12.46 9.33
C ALA A 150 0.66 -10.99 9.38
N CYS A 151 1.58 -10.05 9.16
CA CYS A 151 1.30 -8.61 9.24
C CYS A 151 0.52 -8.05 8.05
N SER A 152 0.45 -8.79 6.93
CA SER A 152 -0.31 -8.34 5.78
C SER A 152 -1.78 -8.40 6.11
N HIS A 153 -2.56 -7.45 5.64
CA HIS A 153 -4.02 -7.49 5.75
C HIS A 153 -4.62 -6.97 4.46
N GLY A 154 -5.94 -7.05 4.35
CA GLY A 154 -6.61 -6.43 3.22
C GLY A 154 -8.12 -6.40 3.37
N ILE A 155 -8.76 -5.65 2.50
CA ILE A 155 -10.20 -5.39 2.55
C ILE A 155 -10.87 -6.18 1.43
N LYS A 156 -11.81 -7.05 1.81
CA LYS A 156 -12.60 -7.83 0.86
C LYS A 156 -13.80 -7.04 0.33
N ASP A 157 -14.22 -7.37 -0.88
CA ASP A 157 -15.42 -6.82 -1.51
C ASP A 157 -15.48 -5.29 -1.50
N PHE A 158 -14.32 -4.63 -1.54
CA PHE A 158 -14.22 -3.17 -1.62
C PHE A 158 -14.77 -2.70 -2.97
N VAL A 159 -15.47 -1.58 -2.99
CA VAL A 159 -16.08 -1.04 -4.22
C VAL A 159 -15.51 0.36 -4.47
N PRO A 160 -14.57 0.52 -5.42
CA PRO A 160 -14.01 1.82 -5.78
C PRO A 160 -15.08 2.79 -6.26
N LEU A 161 -14.93 4.06 -5.92
CA LEU A 161 -15.81 5.16 -6.32
C LEU A 161 -15.37 5.81 -7.65
N THR A 162 -14.10 5.69 -8.01
CA THR A 162 -13.47 6.30 -9.18
C THR A 162 -12.77 5.26 -10.05
N GLY A 163 -12.19 5.69 -11.17
CA GLY A 163 -11.31 4.88 -12.00
C GLY A 163 -11.98 3.73 -12.78
N PRO A 164 -11.16 2.89 -13.44
CA PRO A 164 -11.64 1.81 -14.31
C PRO A 164 -12.33 0.67 -13.58
N TYR A 165 -12.13 0.52 -12.27
CA TYR A 165 -12.80 -0.50 -11.43
C TYR A 165 -13.99 0.05 -10.65
N LYS A 166 -14.48 1.25 -11.01
CA LYS A 166 -15.59 1.90 -10.33
C LYS A 166 -16.83 0.99 -10.29
N GLY A 167 -17.37 0.80 -9.09
CA GLY A 167 -18.58 -0.02 -8.90
C GLY A 167 -18.33 -1.53 -8.95
N GLU A 168 -17.10 -1.97 -9.20
CA GLU A 168 -16.72 -3.39 -9.18
C GLU A 168 -16.21 -3.80 -7.81
N LYS A 169 -16.54 -5.03 -7.39
CA LYS A 169 -15.98 -5.59 -6.15
C LYS A 169 -14.55 -6.04 -6.39
N VAL A 170 -13.63 -5.47 -5.62
CA VAL A 170 -12.21 -5.79 -5.67
C VAL A 170 -11.69 -6.23 -4.29
N PHE A 171 -10.49 -6.81 -4.29
CA PHE A 171 -9.75 -7.07 -3.07
C PHE A 171 -8.58 -6.08 -2.97
N VAL A 172 -8.52 -5.34 -1.85
CA VAL A 172 -7.42 -4.41 -1.55
C VAL A 172 -6.41 -5.12 -0.66
N ASP A 173 -5.16 -5.26 -1.10
CA ASP A 173 -4.04 -5.76 -0.26
C ASP A 173 -3.42 -4.55 0.45
N GLY A 174 -3.51 -4.50 1.78
CA GLY A 174 -3.24 -3.31 2.60
C GLY A 174 -4.50 -2.51 2.97
N PRO A 175 -4.38 -1.22 3.31
CA PRO A 175 -3.15 -0.42 3.28
C PRO A 175 -2.21 -0.68 4.47
N GLU A 176 -0.92 -0.44 4.25
CA GLU A 176 0.10 -0.38 5.31
C GLU A 176 0.20 1.06 5.87
N TYR A 177 0.85 1.23 7.04
CA TYR A 177 1.02 2.53 7.72
C TYR A 177 1.51 3.63 6.78
N GLU A 178 2.52 3.36 5.98
CA GLU A 178 3.13 4.35 5.09
C GLU A 178 2.14 4.86 4.04
N THR A 179 1.28 3.97 3.52
CA THR A 179 0.20 4.37 2.61
C THR A 179 -0.86 5.18 3.36
N ILE A 180 -1.20 4.80 4.59
CA ILE A 180 -2.18 5.51 5.41
C ILE A 180 -1.70 6.92 5.75
N ALA A 181 -0.45 7.05 6.18
CA ALA A 181 0.15 8.33 6.52
C ALA A 181 0.35 9.20 5.26
N GLY A 182 0.90 8.62 4.19
CA GLY A 182 1.21 9.34 2.95
C GLY A 182 -0.02 9.75 2.14
N CYS A 183 -1.00 8.85 1.95
CA CYS A 183 -2.21 9.09 1.16
C CYS A 183 -3.43 9.50 2.00
N GLY A 184 -3.30 9.53 3.33
CA GLY A 184 -4.34 9.97 4.25
C GLY A 184 -3.98 11.28 4.91
N SER A 185 -3.38 11.23 6.11
CA SER A 185 -3.12 12.41 6.94
C SER A 185 -2.26 13.45 6.25
N ASN A 186 -1.25 13.03 5.48
CA ASN A 186 -0.35 13.96 4.79
C ASN A 186 -1.08 14.76 3.69
N LEU A 187 -2.17 14.22 3.14
CA LEU A 187 -3.09 14.89 2.22
C LEU A 187 -4.24 15.61 2.91
N GLY A 188 -4.36 15.53 4.24
CA GLY A 188 -5.51 16.05 4.98
C GLY A 188 -6.78 15.20 4.80
N ILE A 189 -6.64 13.93 4.41
CA ILE A 189 -7.75 13.01 4.16
C ILE A 189 -7.84 12.02 5.32
N PHE A 190 -8.91 12.11 6.12
CA PHE A 190 -9.15 11.24 7.28
C PHE A 190 -10.31 10.26 7.03
N ASP A 191 -10.44 9.80 5.79
CA ASP A 191 -11.43 8.81 5.35
C ASP A 191 -10.72 7.49 4.96
N PRO A 192 -10.85 6.42 5.75
CA PRO A 192 -10.12 5.17 5.52
C PRO A 192 -10.50 4.50 4.19
N HIS A 193 -11.72 4.74 3.68
CA HIS A 193 -12.15 4.20 2.39
C HIS A 193 -11.46 4.88 1.21
N THR A 194 -11.27 6.21 1.28
CA THR A 194 -10.45 6.92 0.27
C THR A 194 -9.01 6.39 0.28
N VAL A 195 -8.41 6.20 1.46
CA VAL A 195 -7.04 5.67 1.58
C VAL A 195 -6.96 4.25 1.00
N ALA A 196 -7.94 3.39 1.27
CA ALA A 196 -8.02 2.05 0.68
C ALA A 196 -8.14 2.08 -0.84
N GLU A 197 -8.90 3.03 -1.39
CA GLU A 197 -9.03 3.20 -2.85
C GLU A 197 -7.73 3.70 -3.49
N MET A 198 -7.07 4.68 -2.87
CA MET A 198 -5.75 5.15 -3.32
C MET A 198 -4.72 4.02 -3.28
N ASN A 199 -4.70 3.22 -2.22
CA ASN A 199 -3.85 2.03 -2.11
C ASN A 199 -4.11 1.06 -3.26
N PHE A 200 -5.37 0.68 -3.47
CA PHE A 200 -5.78 -0.23 -4.54
C PHE A 200 -5.31 0.26 -5.91
N TYR A 201 -5.50 1.55 -6.21
CA TYR A 201 -5.09 2.09 -7.50
C TYR A 201 -3.59 2.22 -7.65
N CYS A 202 -2.85 2.57 -6.59
CA CYS A 202 -1.39 2.52 -6.63
C CYS A 202 -0.90 1.10 -6.96
N ASP A 203 -1.51 0.08 -6.36
CA ASP A 203 -1.16 -1.31 -6.65
C ASP A 203 -1.55 -1.72 -8.06
N ALA A 204 -2.78 -1.44 -8.49
CA ALA A 204 -3.26 -1.78 -9.83
C ALA A 204 -2.44 -1.09 -10.93
N TYR A 205 -1.98 0.14 -10.69
CA TYR A 205 -1.17 0.91 -11.62
C TYR A 205 0.33 0.70 -11.49
N GLY A 206 0.80 0.08 -10.41
CA GLY A 206 2.21 -0.10 -10.12
C GLY A 206 2.90 1.22 -9.76
N LEU A 207 2.37 1.95 -8.79
CA LEU A 207 2.90 3.21 -8.27
C LEU A 207 3.32 3.06 -6.80
N ASP A 208 4.38 3.76 -6.41
CA ASP A 208 4.80 3.88 -5.00
C ASP A 208 3.83 4.80 -4.22
N THR A 209 3.08 4.24 -3.27
CA THR A 209 2.11 5.00 -2.46
C THR A 209 2.76 6.14 -1.67
N ILE A 210 4.01 5.99 -1.23
CA ILE A 210 4.72 7.04 -0.49
C ILE A 210 5.02 8.21 -1.41
N SER A 211 5.57 7.93 -2.60
CA SER A 211 5.91 8.97 -3.57
C SER A 211 4.65 9.64 -4.15
N VAL A 212 3.58 8.87 -4.38
CA VAL A 212 2.26 9.42 -4.75
C VAL A 212 1.74 10.35 -3.66
N GLY A 213 1.65 9.88 -2.41
CA GLY A 213 1.12 10.68 -1.30
C GLY A 213 1.94 11.95 -1.03
N THR A 214 3.27 11.85 -1.03
CA THR A 214 4.15 13.02 -0.83
C THR A 214 4.12 13.99 -2.00
N GLY A 215 4.07 13.50 -3.25
CA GLY A 215 3.95 14.35 -4.44
C GLY A 215 2.64 15.12 -4.48
N ILE A 216 1.51 14.45 -4.20
CA ILE A 216 0.20 15.10 -4.13
C ILE A 216 0.16 16.10 -2.98
N ALA A 217 0.74 15.78 -1.81
CA ALA A 217 0.79 16.71 -0.68
C ALA A 217 1.53 18.01 -1.01
N PHE A 218 2.67 17.90 -1.72
CA PHE A 218 3.43 19.05 -2.19
C PHE A 218 2.63 19.91 -3.17
N VAL A 219 1.92 19.27 -4.10
CA VAL A 219 1.00 19.97 -5.03
C VAL A 219 -0.10 20.69 -4.26
N MET A 220 -0.67 20.05 -3.22
CA MET A 220 -1.73 20.65 -2.41
C MET A 220 -1.25 21.89 -1.66
N GLU A 221 -0.04 21.85 -1.11
CA GLU A 221 0.57 23.02 -0.47
C GLU A 221 0.84 24.15 -1.47
N CYS A 222 1.39 23.83 -2.66
CA CYS A 222 1.58 24.81 -3.72
C CYS A 222 0.27 25.50 -4.13
N PHE A 223 -0.83 24.74 -4.17
CA PHE A 223 -2.15 25.27 -4.50
C PHE A 223 -2.66 26.21 -3.40
N GLU A 224 -2.58 25.82 -2.13
CA GLU A 224 -2.99 26.68 -1.00
C GLU A 224 -2.14 27.94 -0.86
N MET A 225 -0.86 27.88 -1.25
CA MET A 225 0.03 29.05 -1.30
C MET A 225 -0.22 29.95 -2.52
N GLY A 226 -1.10 29.56 -3.45
CA GLY A 226 -1.38 30.31 -4.68
C GLY A 226 -0.25 30.26 -5.71
N LEU A 227 0.68 29.30 -5.61
CA LEU A 227 1.76 29.09 -6.58
C LEU A 227 1.24 28.39 -7.85
N ILE A 228 0.21 27.57 -7.70
CA ILE A 228 -0.57 26.96 -8.79
C ILE A 228 -2.06 27.21 -8.54
N ASN A 229 -2.90 26.95 -9.54
CA ASN A 229 -4.36 27.16 -9.48
C ASN A 229 -5.07 26.16 -10.42
N GLU A 230 -6.41 26.21 -10.53
CA GLU A 230 -7.17 25.23 -11.34
C GLU A 230 -6.77 25.22 -12.82
N THR A 231 -6.22 26.32 -13.34
CA THR A 231 -5.75 26.38 -14.73
C THR A 231 -4.52 25.49 -14.92
N HIS A 232 -3.62 25.44 -13.94
CA HIS A 232 -2.45 24.57 -13.98
C HIS A 232 -2.81 23.10 -13.78
N THR A 233 -3.74 22.80 -12.87
CA THR A 233 -4.12 21.42 -12.53
C THR A 233 -5.12 20.80 -13.51
N GLY A 234 -5.63 21.57 -14.47
CA GLY A 234 -6.63 21.10 -15.43
C GLY A 234 -8.04 20.96 -14.83
N GLY A 235 -8.35 21.72 -13.78
CA GLY A 235 -9.70 21.81 -13.20
C GLY A 235 -9.78 21.51 -11.70
N PRO A 236 -9.17 20.43 -11.16
CA PRO A 236 -9.28 20.11 -9.73
C PRO A 236 -8.63 21.18 -8.84
N ALA A 237 -9.40 21.73 -7.89
CA ALA A 237 -8.86 22.58 -6.83
C ALA A 237 -8.17 21.73 -5.76
N LEU A 238 -6.87 21.49 -5.91
CA LEU A 238 -6.11 20.57 -5.07
C LEU A 238 -5.75 21.19 -3.71
N HIS A 239 -6.74 21.50 -2.87
CA HIS A 239 -6.51 21.85 -1.46
C HIS A 239 -6.36 20.59 -0.60
N PHE A 240 -5.77 20.72 0.60
CA PHE A 240 -5.74 19.60 1.55
C PHE A 240 -7.16 19.11 1.85
N GLY A 241 -7.33 17.78 1.90
CA GLY A 241 -8.62 17.12 2.11
C GLY A 241 -9.45 16.91 0.84
N ASN A 242 -9.04 17.42 -0.33
CA ASN A 242 -9.74 17.13 -1.59
C ASN A 242 -9.47 15.70 -2.09
N ARG A 243 -10.21 14.73 -1.54
CA ARG A 243 -10.10 13.31 -1.87
C ARG A 243 -10.32 12.97 -3.34
N LEU A 244 -11.29 13.59 -4.00
CA LEU A 244 -11.63 13.28 -5.39
C LEU A 244 -10.55 13.83 -6.33
N GLY A 245 -10.01 15.01 -6.03
CA GLY A 245 -8.87 15.56 -6.77
C GLY A 245 -7.61 14.69 -6.63
N ALA A 246 -7.33 14.17 -5.42
CA ALA A 246 -6.21 13.27 -5.20
C ALA A 246 -6.35 11.95 -5.99
N LEU A 247 -7.52 11.30 -5.95
CA LEU A 247 -7.80 10.08 -6.72
C LEU A 247 -7.71 10.32 -8.23
N GLU A 248 -8.27 11.43 -8.71
CA GLU A 248 -8.16 11.83 -10.12
C GLU A 248 -6.70 11.97 -10.56
N LEU A 249 -5.86 12.60 -9.73
CA LEU A 249 -4.45 12.77 -10.04
C LEU A 249 -3.70 11.42 -10.10
N VAL A 250 -4.06 10.45 -9.26
CA VAL A 250 -3.53 9.06 -9.36
C VAL A 250 -3.91 8.41 -10.70
N HIS A 251 -5.14 8.60 -11.18
CA HIS A 251 -5.55 8.10 -12.50
C HIS A 251 -4.80 8.79 -13.64
N GLN A 252 -4.64 10.10 -13.56
CA GLN A 252 -3.88 10.90 -14.54
C GLN A 252 -2.41 10.45 -14.63
N MET A 253 -1.75 10.23 -13.49
CA MET A 253 -0.40 9.66 -13.44
C MET A 253 -0.34 8.30 -14.14
N ALA A 254 -1.32 7.43 -13.88
CA ALA A 254 -1.38 6.10 -14.47
C ALA A 254 -1.56 6.11 -15.99
N ASN A 255 -2.28 7.11 -16.52
CA ASN A 255 -2.59 7.23 -17.94
C ASN A 255 -1.61 8.13 -18.72
N ALA A 256 -0.69 8.83 -18.03
CA ALA A 256 0.10 9.93 -18.60
C ALA A 256 -0.80 11.00 -19.22
N GLU A 257 -1.77 11.49 -18.47
CA GLU A 257 -2.74 12.51 -18.91
C GLU A 257 -2.74 13.72 -17.97
N GLY A 258 -3.12 14.89 -18.51
CA GLY A 258 -3.36 16.08 -17.71
C GLY A 258 -2.19 16.50 -16.82
N PHE A 259 -2.51 16.88 -15.58
CA PHE A 259 -1.51 17.33 -14.62
C PHE A 259 -0.64 16.17 -14.08
N GLY A 260 -1.12 14.92 -14.15
CA GLY A 260 -0.38 13.75 -13.69
C GLY A 260 0.87 13.42 -14.52
N GLN A 261 1.13 14.12 -15.63
CA GLN A 261 2.38 14.00 -16.39
C GLN A 261 3.55 14.80 -15.79
N ILE A 262 3.26 15.77 -14.91
CA ILE A 262 4.23 16.64 -14.25
C ILE A 262 4.72 15.99 -12.97
#